data_AF-A0A075FHG3-F1
#
_entry.id   AF-A0A075FHG3-F1
#
_cell.length_a   1.000
_cell.length_b   1.000
_cell.length_c   1.000
_cell.angle_alpha   90.00
_cell.angle_beta   90.00
_cell.angle_gamma   90.00
#
_symmetry.space_group_name_H-M   'P 1'
#
loop_
_entity.id
_entity.type
_entity.pdbx_description
1 polymer ?
#
loop_
_entity_poly.entity_id
_entity_poly.type
_entity_poly.pdbx_seq_one_letter_code
_entity_poly.pdbx_strand_id
1 'polypeptide(L)'
;MIIGLNVLELMEPKILLKIMSNQISNGHLVISDPYDYDRGINSVKQPMNENILREKLIEFKFKIIKNTKKPSFTPWNLRLYDRASLNYKVDIIIAKK
;
A
#
# COMPACT_ATOMS: atom_id res chain seq x y z
N MET A 1 -13.91 -8.56 -1.74
CA MET A 1 -13.15 -7.31 -1.98
C MET A 1 -12.33 -7.05 -0.73
N ILE A 2 -11.07 -6.66 -0.87
CA ILE A 2 -10.18 -6.29 0.24
C ILE A 2 -9.68 -4.87 0.00
N ILE A 3 -9.68 -4.04 1.04
CA ILE A 3 -9.20 -2.66 1.02
C ILE A 3 -8.19 -2.50 2.15
N GLY A 4 -6.97 -2.07 1.82
CA GLY A 4 -5.93 -1.71 2.79
C GLY A 4 -5.54 -0.25 2.61
N LEU A 5 -5.80 0.58 3.61
CA LEU A 5 -5.47 2.01 3.59
C LEU A 5 -4.45 2.28 4.69
N ASN A 6 -3.30 2.87 4.35
CA ASN A 6 -2.27 3.31 5.30
C ASN A 6 -1.89 2.21 6.31
N VAL A 7 -1.71 0.98 5.83
CA VAL A 7 -1.60 -0.20 6.69
C VAL A 7 -0.26 -0.92 6.51
N LEU A 8 0.50 -0.60 5.45
CA LEU A 8 1.76 -1.28 5.20
C LEU A 8 2.80 -0.99 6.30
N GLU A 9 2.68 0.15 6.97
CA GLU A 9 3.54 0.54 8.09
C GLU A 9 3.21 -0.16 9.42
N LEU A 10 2.04 -0.78 9.54
CA LEU A 10 1.54 -1.36 10.78
C LEU A 10 1.89 -2.85 10.93
N MET A 11 2.27 -3.50 9.83
CA MET A 11 2.56 -4.93 9.78
C MET A 11 3.51 -5.23 8.63
N GLU A 12 4.42 -6.19 8.82
CA GLU A 12 5.35 -6.63 7.77
C GLU A 12 4.61 -6.84 6.42
N PRO A 13 4.88 -5.99 5.40
CA PRO A 13 4.07 -5.93 4.19
C PRO A 13 3.93 -7.27 3.49
N LYS A 14 5.01 -8.06 3.45
CA LYS A 14 4.99 -9.40 2.83
C LYS A 14 4.00 -10.35 3.50
N ILE A 15 3.91 -10.30 4.82
CA ILE A 15 3.01 -11.16 5.60
C ILE A 15 1.56 -10.70 5.38
N LEU A 16 1.32 -9.38 5.45
CA LEU A 16 0.00 -8.80 5.21
C LEU A 16 -0.52 -9.15 3.81
N LEU A 17 0.28 -8.96 2.77
CA LEU A 17 -0.10 -9.30 1.39
C LEU A 17 -0.40 -10.79 1.23
N LYS A 18 0.35 -11.67 1.89
CA LYS A 18 0.09 -13.11 1.88
C LYS A 18 -1.26 -13.43 2.53
N ILE A 19 -1.60 -12.81 3.65
CA ILE A 19 -2.90 -12.98 4.33
C ILE A 19 -4.02 -12.50 3.41
N MET A 20 -3.92 -11.29 2.87
CA MET A 20 -4.92 -10.73 1.93
C MET A 20 -5.09 -11.64 0.71
N SER A 21 -3.98 -12.12 0.15
CA SER A 21 -3.97 -13.08 -0.96
C SER A 21 -4.76 -14.34 -0.63
N ASN A 22 -4.56 -14.93 0.55
CA ASN A 22 -5.24 -16.16 0.94
C ASN A 22 -6.75 -15.97 1.21
N GLN A 23 -7.17 -14.75 1.57
CA GLN A 23 -8.58 -14.43 1.85
C GLN A 23 -9.42 -14.17 0.60
N ILE A 24 -8.80 -14.03 -0.58
CA ILE A 24 -9.51 -13.75 -1.83
C ILE A 24 -9.10 -14.72 -2.95
N SER A 25 -10.09 -15.47 -3.43
CA SER A 25 -9.95 -16.37 -4.58
C SER A 25 -10.38 -15.73 -5.90
N ASN A 26 -11.33 -14.79 -5.85
CA ASN A 26 -11.79 -13.97 -6.98
C ASN A 26 -12.27 -12.61 -6.46
N GLY A 27 -11.81 -11.53 -7.08
CA GLY A 27 -12.25 -10.17 -6.77
C GLY A 27 -11.11 -9.16 -6.70
N HIS A 28 -11.40 -7.97 -6.17
CA HIS A 28 -10.45 -6.86 -6.15
C HIS A 28 -9.78 -6.68 -4.79
N LEU A 29 -8.49 -6.35 -4.85
CA LEU A 29 -7.67 -5.80 -3.79
C LEU A 29 -7.34 -4.35 -4.13
N VAL A 30 -7.58 -3.44 -3.20
CA VAL A 30 -7.19 -2.03 -3.30
C VAL A 30 -6.23 -1.74 -2.15
N ILE A 31 -5.04 -1.23 -2.46
CA ILE A 31 -4.10 -0.73 -1.46
C ILE A 31 -3.81 0.73 -1.75
N SER A 32 -3.90 1.56 -0.72
CA SER A 32 -3.46 2.95 -0.76
C SER A 32 -2.52 3.22 0.39
N ASP A 33 -1.33 3.73 0.10
CA ASP A 33 -0.30 3.88 1.11
C ASP A 33 0.71 4.99 0.73
N PRO A 34 1.19 5.79 1.70
CA PRO A 34 2.26 6.76 1.50
C PRO A 34 3.67 6.15 1.63
N TYR A 35 3.79 4.87 2.03
CA TYR A 35 5.06 4.18 2.29
C TYR A 35 5.89 4.85 3.39
N ASP A 36 5.23 5.44 4.38
CA ASP A 36 5.86 6.05 5.55
C ASP A 36 6.11 4.97 6.61
N TYR A 37 7.33 4.45 6.67
CA TYR A 37 7.67 3.34 7.56
C TYR A 37 8.35 3.77 8.86
N ASP A 38 8.59 5.07 9.06
CA ASP A 38 9.33 5.55 10.23
C ASP A 38 8.42 5.62 11.47
N ARG A 39 8.46 4.55 12.26
CA ARG A 39 7.72 4.39 13.52
C ARG A 39 8.65 4.08 14.69
N GLY A 40 9.93 4.43 14.58
CA GLY A 40 10.95 4.15 15.60
C GLY A 40 11.12 2.66 15.88
N ILE A 41 11.07 2.24 17.15
CA ILE A 41 11.21 0.82 17.54
C ILE A 41 10.12 -0.09 16.99
N ASN A 42 8.99 0.49 16.56
CA ASN A 42 7.84 -0.23 16.02
C ASN A 42 7.82 -0.28 14.49
N SER A 43 8.84 0.26 13.82
CA SER A 43 8.95 0.20 12.37
C SER A 43 8.96 -1.24 11.88
N VAL A 44 8.30 -1.47 10.73
CA VAL A 44 8.44 -2.74 10.01
C VAL A 44 9.90 -2.93 9.61
N LYS A 45 10.38 -4.16 9.67
CA LYS A 45 11.77 -4.52 9.40
C LYS A 45 12.04 -4.65 7.91
N GLN A 46 11.04 -5.04 7.12
CA GLN A 46 11.15 -5.22 5.68
C GLN A 46 10.13 -4.35 4.94
N PRO A 47 10.37 -3.02 4.88
CA PRO A 47 9.49 -2.10 4.15
C PRO A 47 9.44 -2.45 2.66
N MET A 48 8.36 -2.04 1.99
CA MET A 48 8.21 -2.20 0.55
C MET A 48 7.96 -0.84 -0.08
N ASN A 49 8.69 -0.51 -1.14
CA ASN A 49 8.31 0.64 -1.96
C ASN A 49 7.19 0.26 -2.95
N GLU A 50 6.70 1.26 -3.67
CA GLU A 50 5.63 1.15 -4.65
C GLU A 50 5.90 0.13 -5.77
N ASN A 51 7.16 -0.07 -6.15
CA ASN A 51 7.53 -1.01 -7.21
C ASN A 51 7.58 -2.44 -6.67
N ILE A 52 8.20 -2.65 -5.50
CA ILE A 52 8.27 -3.96 -4.83
C ILE A 52 6.86 -4.46 -4.50
N LEU A 53 5.96 -3.57 -4.05
CA LEU A 53 4.56 -3.93 -3.80
C LEU A 53 3.89 -4.52 -5.06
N ARG A 54 4.10 -3.88 -6.22
CA ARG A 54 3.56 -4.34 -7.51
C ARG A 54 4.11 -5.69 -7.90
N GLU A 55 5.41 -5.88 -7.79
CA GLU A 55 6.08 -7.16 -8.06
C GLU A 55 5.51 -8.28 -7.17
N LYS A 56 5.35 -8.02 -5.87
CA LYS A 56 4.81 -8.99 -4.91
C LYS A 56 3.35 -9.35 -5.20
N LEU A 57 2.54 -8.38 -5.61
CA LEU A 57 1.16 -8.67 -6.03
C LEU A 57 1.13 -9.59 -7.26
N ILE A 58 2.02 -9.37 -8.24
CA ILE A 58 2.14 -10.23 -9.42
C ILE A 58 2.62 -11.64 -9.01
N GLU A 59 3.61 -11.75 -8.13
CA GLU A 59 4.06 -13.04 -7.56
C GLU A 59 2.91 -13.79 -6.88
N PHE A 60 2.00 -13.07 -6.21
CA PHE A 60 0.78 -13.62 -5.60
C PHE A 60 -0.39 -13.81 -6.57
N LYS A 61 -0.11 -13.83 -7.88
CA LYS A 61 -1.05 -14.08 -8.98
C LYS A 61 -2.14 -13.02 -9.15
N PHE A 62 -1.97 -11.83 -8.56
CA PHE A 62 -2.86 -10.71 -8.85
C PHE A 62 -2.51 -10.07 -10.20
N LYS A 63 -3.54 -9.61 -10.91
CA LYS A 63 -3.43 -8.81 -12.13
C LYS A 63 -3.71 -7.35 -11.80
N ILE A 64 -2.70 -6.50 -11.86
CA ILE A 64 -2.84 -5.05 -11.62
C ILE A 64 -3.60 -4.42 -12.79
N ILE A 65 -4.62 -3.61 -12.50
CA ILE A 65 -5.41 -2.95 -13.53
C ILE A 65 -4.57 -1.88 -14.25
N LYS A 66 -4.88 -1.63 -15.53
CA LYS A 66 -4.07 -0.78 -16.41
C LYS A 66 -3.73 0.59 -15.80
N ASN A 67 -4.69 1.21 -15.12
CA ASN A 67 -4.58 2.58 -14.62
C ASN A 67 -3.63 2.72 -13.42
N THR A 68 -3.36 1.63 -12.69
CA THR A 68 -2.48 1.65 -11.51
C THR A 68 -1.24 0.77 -11.68
N LYS A 69 -0.94 0.37 -12.92
CA LYS A 69 0.24 -0.47 -13.25
C LYS A 69 1.57 0.22 -12.92
N LYS A 70 1.62 1.55 -13.06
CA LYS A 70 2.78 2.36 -12.67
C LYS A 70 2.43 3.11 -11.39
N PRO A 71 3.40 3.37 -10.51
CA PRO A 71 3.19 4.26 -9.38
C PRO A 71 2.68 5.63 -9.80
N SER A 72 1.70 6.14 -9.06
CA SER A 72 1.16 7.46 -9.26
C SER A 72 0.71 8.01 -7.92
N PHE A 73 1.17 9.20 -7.58
CA PHE A 73 1.00 9.75 -6.26
C PHE A 73 -0.02 10.88 -6.26
N THR A 74 -1.06 10.73 -5.44
CA THR A 74 -2.01 11.80 -5.13
C THR A 74 -1.54 12.52 -3.86
N PRO A 75 -1.46 13.86 -3.86
CA PRO A 75 -1.10 14.60 -2.66
C PRO A 75 -2.21 14.49 -1.61
N TRP A 76 -1.84 14.17 -0.37
CA TRP A 76 -2.72 14.20 0.78
C TRP A 76 -2.15 15.15 1.83
N ASN A 77 -2.80 16.31 1.97
CA ASN A 77 -2.35 17.36 2.87
C ASN A 77 -3.08 17.23 4.21
N LEU A 78 -2.34 16.83 5.25
CA LEU A 78 -2.81 16.74 6.62
C LEU A 78 -2.45 18.03 7.37
N ARG A 79 -3.45 18.83 7.74
CA ARG A 79 -3.22 20.03 8.56
C ARG A 79 -3.05 19.61 10.02
N LEU A 80 -1.87 19.86 10.59
CA LEU A 80 -1.56 19.54 11.99
C LEU A 80 -2.03 20.67 12.91
N TYR A 81 -1.69 21.91 12.55
CA TYR A 81 -2.09 23.15 13.25
C TYR A 81 -2.21 24.29 12.25
N ASP A 82 -2.54 25.50 12.72
CA ASP A 82 -2.81 26.63 11.82
C ASP A 82 -1.69 26.98 10.85
N ARG A 83 -0.43 26.76 11.25
CA ARG A 83 0.78 27.07 10.47
C ARG A 83 1.63 25.84 10.12
N ALA A 84 1.12 24.62 10.30
CA ALA A 84 1.86 23.40 9.94
C ALA A 84 0.98 22.36 9.26
N SER A 85 1.50 21.80 8.17
CA SER A 85 0.87 20.74 7.39
C SER A 85 1.88 19.69 6.99
N LEU A 86 1.45 18.45 6.93
CA LEU A 86 2.21 17.33 6.39
C LEU A 86 1.61 16.95 5.03
N ASN A 87 2.45 16.92 3.99
CA ASN A 87 2.02 16.62 2.63
C ASN A 87 2.51 15.23 2.25
N TYR A 88 1.62 14.26 2.32
CA TYR A 88 1.89 12.89 1.91
C TYR A 88 1.72 12.72 0.40
N LYS A 89 2.54 11.86 -0.19
CA LYS A 89 2.38 11.38 -1.57
C LYS A 89 1.83 9.97 -1.50
N VAL A 90 0.53 9.82 -1.72
CA VAL A 90 -0.18 8.55 -1.53
C VAL A 90 -0.30 7.84 -2.87
N ASP A 91 0.23 6.63 -2.96
CA ASP A 91 0.02 5.76 -4.12
C ASP A 91 -1.30 5.00 -3.97
N ILE A 92 -1.90 4.63 -5.11
CA ILE A 92 -3.07 3.74 -5.15
C ILE A 92 -2.79 2.62 -6.15
N ILE A 93 -2.96 1.39 -5.68
CA ILE A 93 -2.92 0.19 -6.49
C ILE A 93 -4.21 -0.59 -6.41
N ILE A 94 -4.74 -0.95 -7.57
CA ILE A 94 -5.91 -1.81 -7.70
C ILE A 94 -5.50 -3.06 -8.48
N ALA A 95 -5.76 -4.23 -7.89
CA ALA A 95 -5.42 -5.50 -8.49
C ALA A 95 -6.58 -6.49 -8.38
N LYS A 96 -6.71 -7.37 -9.37
CA LYS A 96 -7.73 -8.43 -9.42
C LYS A 96 -7.07 -9.79 -9.20
N LYS A 97 -7.68 -10.61 -8.36
CA LYS A 97 -7.37 -12.03 -8.23
C LYS A 97 -8.15 -12.84 -9.25
#